data_AF-A0A9Q0KJI1-F1
#
_entry.id   AF-A0A9Q0KJI1-F1
#
_cell.length_a   1.000
_cell.length_b   1.000
_cell.length_c   1.000
_cell.angle_alpha   90.00
_cell.angle_beta   90.00
_cell.angle_gamma   90.00
#
_symmetry.space_group_name_H-M   'P 1'
#
loop_
_entity.id
_entity.type
_entity.pdbx_description
1 polymer ?
#
loop_
_entity_poly.entity_id
_entity_poly.type
_entity_poly.pdbx_seq_one_letter_code
_entity_poly.pdbx_strand_id
1 'polypeptide(L)'
;MGSQISEEQGASQHGKLITHNICMASEMATLMDRKTRVELNGSTGTGTTTSGNHMGMCVYKSDSVGWSDQIKFRTPPAGGSQELKFLAFGDMGKAHHDGSSEHYIQAGSISVVDAMAREVASGNIDSIFHIGDISYATGFLVEWDFFLHQIIPVASHVFYMTAIGNHERYSLFLLHIMQDYVGGSGSVYITPDSGGECGVAYETYFRMPTTAKDKPWYSIEQGPVHFTVISTEHDWRPNSEQVDLALWGHVHSYERTCAVYQNHCKGIPTKDADGTDTYDHRNYSAPVHVIIGMAGFALDKFPSIVGSWSLVRISEFGYARFYADKGRGKG
;
A
#
# COMPACT_ATOMS: atom_id res chain seq x y z
N MET A 1 -27.21 -6.72 33.30
CA MET A 1 -25.83 -6.23 33.38
C MET A 1 -25.44 -5.77 32.00
N GLY A 2 -25.56 -4.48 31.73
CA GLY A 2 -25.17 -3.90 30.44
C GLY A 2 -23.70 -3.53 30.47
N SER A 3 -22.92 -4.05 29.53
CA SER A 3 -21.53 -3.65 29.32
C SER A 3 -21.50 -2.36 28.51
N GLN A 4 -21.10 -1.26 29.14
CA GLN A 4 -20.64 -0.07 28.45
C GLN A 4 -19.28 -0.39 27.81
N ILE A 5 -19.18 -0.20 26.49
CA ILE A 5 -17.90 -0.17 25.79
C ILE A 5 -17.49 1.31 25.75
N SER A 6 -16.47 1.66 26.52
CA SER A 6 -15.83 2.97 26.47
C SER A 6 -14.79 2.97 25.34
N GLU A 7 -15.01 3.80 24.32
CA GLU A 7 -14.06 4.08 23.25
C GLU A 7 -13.09 5.16 23.72
N GLU A 8 -11.85 4.78 24.03
CA GLU A 8 -10.79 5.72 24.38
C GLU A 8 -10.10 6.16 23.07
N GLN A 9 -10.35 7.40 22.63
CA GLN A 9 -9.75 7.97 21.42
C GLN A 9 -8.21 8.04 21.51
N GLY A 10 -7.53 7.08 20.89
CA GLY A 10 -6.08 6.98 20.77
C GLY A 10 -5.43 7.89 19.70
N ALA A 11 -5.91 9.11 19.52
CA ALA A 11 -5.42 10.05 18.48
C ALA A 11 -3.92 10.41 18.60
N SER A 12 -3.27 10.10 19.73
CA SER A 12 -1.88 10.49 20.01
C SER A 12 -0.78 9.57 19.44
N GLN A 13 -1.07 8.30 19.10
CA GLN A 13 -0.01 7.38 18.62
C GLN A 13 0.12 7.31 17.09
N HIS A 14 -0.97 7.55 16.35
CA HIS A 14 -0.97 7.39 14.88
C HIS A 14 -0.02 8.35 14.16
N GLY A 15 0.04 9.64 14.54
CA GLY A 15 0.91 10.59 13.82
C GLY A 15 2.42 10.43 14.07
N LYS A 16 2.85 9.76 15.15
CA LYS A 16 4.28 9.47 15.39
C LYS A 16 4.81 8.34 14.49
N LEU A 17 3.97 7.33 14.24
CA LEU A 17 4.33 6.19 13.38
C LEU A 17 4.42 6.61 11.91
N ILE A 18 3.54 7.53 11.53
CA ILE A 18 3.36 8.02 10.17
C ILE A 18 4.58 8.80 9.65
N THR A 19 5.11 9.77 10.41
CA THR A 19 6.30 10.53 10.01
C THR A 19 7.56 9.67 10.00
N HIS A 20 7.57 8.58 10.78
CA HIS A 20 8.68 7.63 10.82
C HIS A 20 8.79 6.82 9.52
N ASN A 21 7.68 6.47 8.86
CA ASN A 21 7.69 5.65 7.64
C ASN A 21 8.39 6.32 6.43
N ILE A 22 8.20 7.62 6.23
CA ILE A 22 8.81 8.35 5.11
C ILE A 22 10.32 8.45 5.31
N CYS A 23 10.73 8.76 6.54
CA CYS A 23 12.15 8.82 6.85
C CYS A 23 12.76 7.39 6.83
N MET A 24 12.04 6.37 7.28
CA MET A 24 12.53 4.99 7.24
C MET A 24 12.72 4.41 5.83
N ALA A 25 11.88 4.78 4.85
CA ALA A 25 12.08 4.35 3.46
C ALA A 25 13.45 4.78 2.90
N SER A 26 13.99 5.91 3.38
CA SER A 26 15.37 6.32 3.09
C SER A 26 16.43 5.69 4.00
N GLU A 27 16.07 5.33 5.23
CA GLU A 27 16.97 4.71 6.21
C GLU A 27 17.33 3.27 5.81
N MET A 28 16.37 2.54 5.25
CA MET A 28 16.48 1.09 4.99
C MET A 28 17.39 0.71 3.83
N ALA A 29 17.72 1.65 2.94
CA ALA A 29 18.79 1.45 1.96
C ALA A 29 20.19 1.36 2.62
N THR A 30 20.30 1.63 3.92
CA THR A 30 21.55 1.56 4.66
C THR A 30 21.33 0.96 6.06
N LEU A 31 21.20 -0.36 6.14
CA LEU A 31 21.17 -1.15 7.38
C LEU A 31 22.42 -0.92 8.26
N MET A 32 22.44 0.07 9.16
CA MET A 32 23.32 0.10 10.36
C MET A 32 22.83 1.14 11.38
N ASP A 33 22.87 0.75 12.66
CA ASP A 33 22.74 1.51 13.92
C ASP A 33 22.81 3.04 13.79
N ARG A 34 21.65 3.73 13.79
CA ARG A 34 21.55 5.16 13.52
C ARG A 34 20.56 5.90 14.41
N LYS A 35 20.88 7.17 14.69
CA LYS A 35 19.97 8.12 15.34
C LYS A 35 19.30 8.96 14.25
N THR A 36 18.00 8.80 14.07
CA THR A 36 17.20 9.54 13.09
C THR A 36 16.68 10.84 13.68
N ARG A 37 16.91 11.98 13.01
CA ARG A 37 16.34 13.29 13.37
C ARG A 37 15.40 13.76 12.26
N VAL A 38 14.13 13.89 12.61
CA VAL A 38 13.09 14.40 11.70
C VAL A 38 12.77 15.85 12.08
N GLU A 39 12.79 16.76 11.12
CA GLU A 39 12.42 18.16 11.32
C GLU A 39 11.22 18.52 10.45
N LEU A 40 10.10 18.84 11.11
CA LEU A 40 8.93 19.44 10.48
C LEU A 40 9.04 20.96 10.63
N ASN A 41 8.82 21.71 9.55
CA ASN A 41 8.95 23.18 9.53
C ASN A 41 8.24 23.82 10.73
N GLY A 42 9.02 24.37 11.68
CA GLY A 42 8.53 25.21 12.78
C GLY A 42 8.42 24.58 14.17
N SER A 43 8.76 23.31 14.37
CA SER A 43 8.86 22.75 15.74
C SER A 43 10.01 21.75 15.89
N THR A 44 11.01 22.11 16.70
CA THR A 44 12.00 21.17 17.24
C THR A 44 11.32 20.33 18.33
N GLY A 45 10.53 19.35 17.92
CA GLY A 45 9.80 18.48 18.84
C GLY A 45 9.86 17.03 18.40
N THR A 46 10.26 16.14 19.31
CA THR A 46 10.05 14.70 19.17
C THR A 46 8.55 14.42 19.08
N GLY A 47 8.06 14.22 17.86
CA GLY A 47 6.70 13.77 17.57
C GLY A 47 5.63 14.84 17.71
N THR A 48 5.43 15.61 16.65
CA THR A 48 4.18 16.32 16.39
C THR A 48 3.45 15.62 15.24
N THR A 49 2.23 15.18 15.53
CA THR A 49 1.19 14.76 14.58
C THR A 49 0.92 15.91 13.62
N THR A 50 1.34 15.81 12.36
CA THR A 50 0.90 16.77 11.33
C THR A 50 0.24 16.03 10.18
N SER A 51 -0.99 15.59 10.42
CA SER A 51 -1.97 15.50 9.35
C SER A 51 -2.27 16.93 8.89
N GLY A 52 -2.14 17.22 7.60
CA GLY A 52 -2.16 18.58 7.06
C GLY A 52 -1.07 18.68 6.00
N ASN A 53 -1.36 19.26 4.85
CA ASN A 53 -0.50 19.22 3.66
C ASN A 53 0.78 20.09 3.88
N HIS A 54 1.76 19.54 4.60
CA HIS A 54 2.95 20.23 5.06
C HIS A 54 4.20 19.67 4.38
N MET A 55 5.19 20.54 4.17
CA MET A 55 6.53 20.13 3.78
C MET A 55 7.35 19.82 5.04
N GLY A 56 7.87 18.60 5.10
CA GLY A 56 8.79 18.12 6.12
C GLY A 56 10.18 17.85 5.55
N MET A 57 11.17 17.72 6.43
CA MET A 57 12.53 17.33 6.06
C MET A 57 13.08 16.24 7.00
N CYS A 58 13.79 15.26 6.43
CA CYS A 58 14.50 14.22 7.16
C CYS A 58 16.01 14.32 6.93
N VAL A 59 16.80 14.08 7.97
CA VAL A 59 18.26 13.82 7.88
C VAL A 59 18.63 12.70 8.86
N TYR A 60 19.53 11.81 8.45
CA TYR A 60 20.05 10.72 9.28
C TYR A 60 21.46 11.03 9.72
N LYS A 61 21.82 10.61 10.94
CA LYS A 61 23.21 10.65 11.41
C LYS A 61 23.67 9.25 11.80
N SER A 62 24.78 8.84 11.21
CA SER A 62 25.59 7.72 11.70
C SER A 62 26.85 8.25 12.39
N ASP A 63 27.26 7.59 13.47
CA ASP A 63 28.51 7.92 14.16
C ASP A 63 29.74 7.53 13.32
N SER A 64 29.60 6.63 12.33
CA SER A 64 30.70 6.18 11.46
C SER A 64 30.88 7.01 10.19
N VAL A 65 29.78 7.51 9.59
CA VAL A 65 29.80 8.17 8.26
C VAL A 65 29.17 9.56 8.24
N GLY A 66 28.71 10.08 9.38
CA GLY A 66 28.18 11.44 9.48
C GLY A 66 26.72 11.57 9.04
N TRP A 67 26.38 12.73 8.50
CA TRP A 67 25.00 13.08 8.12
C TRP A 67 24.66 12.64 6.70
N SER A 68 23.42 12.21 6.47
CA SER A 68 22.88 12.00 5.13
C SER A 68 22.60 13.32 4.42
N ASP A 69 22.33 13.23 3.12
CA ASP A 69 21.65 14.29 2.39
C ASP A 69 20.27 14.58 2.99
N GLN A 70 19.81 15.80 2.76
CA GLN A 70 18.50 16.26 3.22
C GLN A 70 17.41 15.79 2.28
N ILE A 71 16.41 15.11 2.84
CA ILE A 71 15.24 14.64 2.11
C ILE A 71 14.06 15.53 2.44
N LYS A 72 13.36 15.97 1.41
CA LYS A 72 12.13 16.76 1.54
C LYS A 72 10.94 15.89 1.17
N PHE A 73 9.93 15.92 2.03
CA PHE A 73 8.70 15.14 1.83
C PHE A 73 7.46 15.98 2.10
N ARG A 74 6.33 15.52 1.59
CA ARG A 74 5.01 16.10 1.82
C ARG A 74 4.16 15.15 2.67
N THR A 75 3.53 15.67 3.70
CA THR A 75 2.48 14.95 4.45
C THR A 75 1.14 15.05 3.71
N PRO A 76 0.29 14.01 3.74
CA PRO A 76 -1.00 14.04 3.08
C PRO A 76 -1.92 15.06 3.74
N PRO A 77 -2.96 15.53 3.02
CA PRO A 77 -4.03 16.33 3.58
C PRO A 77 -4.65 15.66 4.80
N ALA A 78 -4.99 16.44 5.82
CA ALA A 78 -5.62 15.91 7.01
C ALA A 78 -6.98 15.26 6.68
N GLY A 79 -7.35 14.23 7.44
CA GLY A 79 -8.69 13.66 7.39
C GLY A 79 -9.77 14.76 7.46
N GLY A 80 -10.74 14.67 6.57
CA GLY A 80 -11.78 15.67 6.40
C GLY A 80 -11.48 16.78 5.38
N SER A 81 -10.25 16.91 4.85
CA SER A 81 -9.89 17.94 3.86
C SER A 81 -10.62 17.76 2.51
N GLN A 82 -10.55 18.77 1.65
CA GLN A 82 -11.33 18.82 0.39
C GLN A 82 -10.87 17.80 -0.63
N GLU A 83 -9.56 17.72 -0.87
CA GLU A 83 -8.99 16.95 -1.96
C GLU A 83 -7.96 15.94 -1.46
N LEU A 84 -7.81 14.84 -2.20
CA LEU A 84 -6.71 13.90 -2.10
C LEU A 84 -6.36 13.36 -3.49
N LYS A 85 -5.07 13.33 -3.82
CA LYS A 85 -4.52 12.68 -5.01
C LYS A 85 -3.59 11.56 -4.59
N PHE A 86 -3.91 10.33 -4.99
CA PHE A 86 -3.07 9.19 -4.62
C PHE A 86 -2.89 8.21 -5.78
N LEU A 87 -1.78 7.47 -5.72
CA LEU A 87 -1.50 6.35 -6.61
C LEU A 87 -1.78 5.05 -5.85
N ALA A 88 -2.27 4.03 -6.54
CA ALA A 88 -2.35 2.68 -5.97
C ALA A 88 -2.01 1.60 -7.00
N PHE A 89 -1.41 0.51 -6.53
CA PHE A 89 -1.02 -0.66 -7.32
C PHE A 89 -0.64 -1.84 -6.40
N GLY A 90 -0.60 -3.06 -6.93
CA GLY A 90 -0.01 -4.24 -6.28
C GLY A 90 1.05 -4.89 -7.16
N ASP A 91 1.81 -5.84 -6.60
CA ASP A 91 2.58 -6.84 -7.37
C ASP A 91 3.72 -6.21 -8.19
N MET A 92 4.35 -5.18 -7.62
CA MET A 92 5.40 -4.44 -8.33
C MET A 92 6.70 -5.23 -8.36
N GLY A 93 7.15 -5.73 -7.20
CA GLY A 93 8.45 -6.35 -7.09
C GLY A 93 9.60 -5.42 -7.50
N LYS A 94 10.68 -6.03 -8.00
CA LYS A 94 11.94 -5.36 -8.31
C LYS A 94 12.58 -5.87 -9.60
N ALA A 95 13.47 -5.05 -10.17
CA ALA A 95 14.35 -5.48 -11.26
C ALA A 95 15.61 -4.60 -11.37
N HIS A 96 16.70 -5.18 -11.85
CA HIS A 96 17.97 -4.47 -12.09
C HIS A 96 17.96 -3.66 -13.39
N HIS A 97 18.48 -2.44 -13.34
CA HIS A 97 18.68 -1.59 -14.52
C HIS A 97 19.81 -2.09 -15.44
N ASP A 98 20.77 -2.84 -14.91
CA ASP A 98 21.95 -3.31 -15.66
C ASP A 98 21.73 -4.69 -16.32
N GLY A 99 20.55 -5.27 -16.17
CA GLY A 99 20.21 -6.58 -16.72
C GLY A 99 20.75 -7.78 -15.92
N SER A 100 21.25 -7.54 -14.70
CA SER A 100 21.62 -8.63 -13.78
C SER A 100 20.44 -9.56 -13.51
N SER A 101 20.76 -10.84 -13.26
CA SER A 101 19.77 -11.87 -12.94
C SER A 101 19.70 -12.13 -11.43
N GLU A 102 18.50 -12.36 -10.91
CA GLU A 102 18.23 -12.63 -9.49
C GLU A 102 17.02 -13.54 -9.31
N HIS A 103 16.67 -13.84 -8.06
CA HIS A 103 15.47 -14.61 -7.75
C HIS A 103 14.24 -13.73 -7.99
N TYR A 104 13.32 -14.21 -8.84
CA TYR A 104 12.09 -13.52 -9.27
C TYR A 104 12.31 -12.07 -9.73
N ILE A 105 12.51 -11.88 -11.05
CA ILE A 105 12.61 -10.55 -11.66
C ILE A 105 11.25 -10.05 -12.15
N GLN A 106 10.88 -8.84 -11.75
CA GLN A 106 9.66 -8.13 -12.19
C GLN A 106 10.04 -6.97 -13.11
N ALA A 107 10.26 -7.25 -14.40
CA ALA A 107 10.79 -6.27 -15.35
C ALA A 107 9.93 -5.00 -15.50
N GLY A 108 8.61 -5.09 -15.28
CA GLY A 108 7.72 -3.92 -15.32
C GLY A 108 7.94 -2.94 -14.16
N SER A 109 8.56 -3.39 -13.07
CA SER A 109 8.75 -2.58 -11.85
C SER A 109 9.53 -1.29 -12.10
N ILE A 110 10.56 -1.34 -12.96
CA ILE A 110 11.39 -0.17 -13.29
C ILE A 110 10.56 0.91 -13.97
N SER A 111 9.80 0.54 -15.01
CA SER A 111 9.03 1.52 -15.80
C SER A 111 7.90 2.15 -14.99
N VAL A 112 7.30 1.35 -14.10
CA VAL A 112 6.25 1.81 -13.18
C VAL A 112 6.82 2.76 -12.12
N VAL A 113 7.93 2.41 -11.46
CA VAL A 113 8.59 3.32 -10.50
C VAL A 113 9.03 4.62 -11.15
N ASP A 114 9.65 4.57 -12.34
CA ASP A 114 10.07 5.77 -13.07
C ASP A 114 8.89 6.68 -13.43
N ALA A 115 7.76 6.09 -13.81
CA ALA A 115 6.55 6.83 -14.11
C ALA A 115 5.94 7.46 -12.86
N MET A 116 5.90 6.74 -11.74
CA MET A 116 5.44 7.28 -10.46
C MET A 116 6.37 8.39 -9.93
N ALA A 117 7.68 8.24 -10.09
CA ALA A 117 8.65 9.26 -9.70
C ALA A 117 8.41 10.59 -10.43
N ARG A 118 8.05 10.55 -11.71
CA ARG A 118 7.65 11.75 -12.48
C ARG A 118 6.36 12.38 -11.95
N GLU A 119 5.36 11.57 -11.59
CA GLU A 119 4.10 12.06 -11.00
C GLU A 119 4.36 12.72 -9.63
N VAL A 120 5.13 12.06 -8.76
CA VAL A 120 5.51 12.59 -7.43
C VAL A 120 6.31 13.88 -7.57
N ALA A 121 7.28 13.93 -8.49
CA ALA A 121 8.09 15.11 -8.75
C ALA A 121 7.26 16.30 -9.29
N SER A 122 6.11 16.05 -9.92
CA SER A 122 5.18 17.11 -10.34
C SER A 122 4.52 17.83 -9.16
N GLY A 123 4.59 17.26 -7.96
CA GLY A 123 3.99 17.80 -6.74
C GLY A 123 2.48 17.58 -6.62
N ASN A 124 1.90 16.77 -7.52
CA ASN A 124 0.46 16.50 -7.58
C ASN A 124 0.02 15.19 -6.91
N ILE A 125 0.93 14.46 -6.26
CA ILE A 125 0.63 13.22 -5.55
C ILE A 125 0.84 13.44 -4.06
N ASP A 126 -0.17 13.09 -3.26
CA ASP A 126 -0.14 13.19 -1.81
C ASP A 126 0.31 11.88 -1.15
N SER A 127 -0.02 10.73 -1.74
CA SER A 127 0.25 9.40 -1.17
C SER A 127 0.28 8.28 -2.22
N ILE A 128 0.90 7.16 -1.86
CA ILE A 128 1.00 5.93 -2.63
C ILE A 128 0.53 4.76 -1.77
N PHE A 129 -0.25 3.85 -2.35
CA PHE A 129 -0.69 2.60 -1.74
C PHE A 129 -0.20 1.40 -2.55
N HIS A 130 0.73 0.62 -1.99
CA HIS A 130 1.24 -0.62 -2.56
C HIS A 130 0.56 -1.83 -1.89
N ILE A 131 -0.45 -2.39 -2.54
CA ILE A 131 -1.42 -3.30 -1.92
C ILE A 131 -1.05 -4.79 -2.04
N GLY A 132 0.13 -5.15 -1.53
CA GLY A 132 0.59 -6.53 -1.43
C GLY A 132 1.59 -6.93 -2.52
N ASP A 133 2.28 -8.03 -2.26
CA ASP A 133 3.33 -8.62 -3.10
C ASP A 133 4.41 -7.60 -3.46
N ILE A 134 5.15 -7.23 -2.41
CA ILE A 134 5.93 -6.01 -2.35
C ILE A 134 7.22 -6.12 -3.15
N SER A 135 8.11 -7.02 -2.72
CA SER A 135 9.47 -7.15 -3.28
C SER A 135 9.71 -8.48 -3.99
N TYR A 136 8.85 -9.47 -3.76
CA TYR A 136 9.09 -10.87 -4.11
C TYR A 136 10.46 -11.40 -3.61
N ALA A 137 11.03 -10.84 -2.55
CA ALA A 137 12.29 -11.30 -1.96
C ALA A 137 12.21 -12.77 -1.52
N THR A 138 11.05 -13.19 -1.01
CA THR A 138 10.69 -14.60 -0.82
C THR A 138 11.80 -15.44 -0.18
N GLY A 139 12.36 -14.94 0.92
CA GLY A 139 13.43 -15.57 1.70
C GLY A 139 14.84 -15.08 1.38
N PHE A 140 15.04 -14.38 0.27
CA PHE A 140 16.31 -13.76 -0.10
C PHE A 140 16.38 -12.32 0.40
N LEU A 141 16.66 -12.14 1.70
CA LEU A 141 16.54 -10.83 2.37
C LEU A 141 17.31 -9.66 1.73
N VAL A 142 18.40 -9.92 1.02
CA VAL A 142 19.14 -8.88 0.26
C VAL A 142 18.27 -8.19 -0.78
N GLU A 143 17.25 -8.87 -1.28
CA GLU A 143 16.34 -8.37 -2.29
C GLU A 143 15.32 -7.35 -1.72
N TRP A 144 15.06 -7.38 -0.40
CA TRP A 144 14.36 -6.28 0.26
C TRP A 144 15.17 -4.99 0.20
N ASP A 145 16.48 -5.04 0.46
CA ASP A 145 17.34 -3.85 0.38
C ASP A 145 17.37 -3.28 -1.04
N PHE A 146 17.41 -4.16 -2.04
CA PHE A 146 17.32 -3.75 -3.43
C PHE A 146 15.98 -3.08 -3.75
N PHE A 147 14.86 -3.70 -3.37
CA PHE A 147 13.53 -3.13 -3.57
C PHE A 147 13.39 -1.76 -2.88
N LEU A 148 13.84 -1.65 -1.63
CA LEU A 148 13.78 -0.42 -0.85
C LEU A 148 14.61 0.69 -1.52
N HIS A 149 15.76 0.35 -2.09
CA HIS A 149 16.55 1.27 -2.90
C HIS A 149 15.80 1.69 -4.18
N GLN A 150 15.16 0.75 -4.88
CA GLN A 150 14.39 1.02 -6.10
C GLN A 150 13.27 2.05 -5.85
N ILE A 151 12.58 1.99 -4.72
CA ILE A 151 11.45 2.90 -4.42
C ILE A 151 11.84 4.25 -3.79
N ILE A 152 13.12 4.51 -3.52
CA ILE A 152 13.58 5.79 -2.94
C ILE A 152 13.01 7.02 -3.67
N PRO A 153 12.98 7.09 -5.02
CA PRO A 153 12.49 8.26 -5.75
C PRO A 153 11.02 8.60 -5.51
N VAL A 154 10.25 7.70 -4.88
CA VAL A 154 8.85 7.93 -4.53
C VAL A 154 8.62 7.88 -3.01
N ALA A 155 9.10 6.84 -2.33
CA ALA A 155 8.79 6.58 -0.93
C ALA A 155 9.47 7.55 0.05
N SER A 156 10.52 8.25 -0.39
CA SER A 156 11.18 9.29 0.42
C SER A 156 10.52 10.67 0.30
N HIS A 157 9.56 10.85 -0.62
CA HIS A 157 8.97 12.15 -0.94
C HIS A 157 7.48 12.27 -0.59
N VAL A 158 6.75 11.17 -0.61
CA VAL A 158 5.33 11.09 -0.25
C VAL A 158 5.10 9.87 0.64
N PHE A 159 3.93 9.77 1.25
CA PHE A 159 3.60 8.60 2.07
C PHE A 159 3.49 7.35 1.19
N TYR A 160 4.18 6.29 1.59
CA TYR A 160 4.15 4.99 0.94
C TYR A 160 3.51 3.97 1.90
N MET A 161 2.22 3.73 1.68
CA MET A 161 1.39 2.85 2.50
C MET A 161 1.36 1.46 1.87
N THR A 162 1.43 0.40 2.66
CA THR A 162 1.49 -0.97 2.13
C THR A 162 0.42 -1.87 2.72
N ALA A 163 -0.07 -2.83 1.94
CA ALA A 163 -0.77 -4.01 2.44
C ALA A 163 0.16 -5.23 2.34
N ILE A 164 -0.13 -6.28 3.10
CA ILE A 164 0.63 -7.54 3.07
C ILE A 164 0.03 -8.48 2.00
N GLY A 165 0.86 -9.11 1.17
CA GLY A 165 0.46 -10.15 0.22
C GLY A 165 0.93 -11.56 0.62
N ASN A 166 0.61 -12.56 -0.21
CA ASN A 166 1.01 -13.94 0.03
C ASN A 166 2.53 -14.13 -0.09
N HIS A 167 3.21 -13.34 -0.93
CA HIS A 167 4.68 -13.36 -1.02
C HIS A 167 5.40 -12.72 0.17
N GLU A 168 4.68 -12.03 1.06
CA GLU A 168 5.20 -11.60 2.36
C GLU A 168 4.82 -12.57 3.48
N ARG A 169 3.72 -13.32 3.32
CA ARG A 169 3.11 -14.10 4.41
C ARG A 169 2.94 -15.59 4.07
N TYR A 170 3.97 -16.37 4.39
CA TYR A 170 3.94 -17.83 4.36
C TYR A 170 3.05 -18.45 5.45
N SER A 171 2.46 -19.61 5.16
CA SER A 171 2.11 -20.64 6.13
C SER A 171 2.39 -21.99 5.50
N LEU A 172 3.34 -22.76 6.04
CA LEU A 172 3.41 -24.17 5.69
C LEU A 172 3.55 -25.03 6.92
N PHE A 173 2.59 -25.94 6.95
CA PHE A 173 2.62 -27.20 7.64
C PHE A 173 2.80 -28.25 6.55
N LEU A 174 4.03 -28.67 6.25
CA LEU A 174 4.43 -29.92 5.54
C LEU A 174 5.94 -29.86 5.24
N LEU A 175 6.81 -30.41 6.10
CA LEU A 175 7.14 -31.82 6.04
C LEU A 175 7.64 -32.29 7.43
N HIS A 176 6.96 -33.28 8.00
CA HIS A 176 7.38 -34.43 8.83
C HIS A 176 8.80 -34.58 9.46
N ILE A 177 9.63 -33.54 9.57
CA ILE A 177 11.02 -33.62 10.07
C ILE A 177 11.29 -32.62 11.21
N MET A 178 10.35 -31.70 11.49
CA MET A 178 10.45 -30.75 12.61
C MET A 178 9.18 -30.79 13.46
N GLN A 179 8.99 -31.90 14.17
CA GLN A 179 7.86 -32.16 15.08
C GLN A 179 7.74 -31.11 16.22
N ASP A 180 8.76 -30.25 16.40
CA ASP A 180 8.86 -29.34 17.55
C ASP A 180 8.42 -27.88 17.26
N TYR A 181 8.14 -27.51 16.01
CA TYR A 181 7.53 -26.20 15.69
C TYR A 181 6.00 -26.30 15.71
N VAL A 182 5.47 -26.46 16.93
CA VAL A 182 4.03 -26.51 17.20
C VAL A 182 3.47 -25.10 17.17
N GLY A 183 3.15 -24.62 15.97
CA GLY A 183 2.53 -23.33 15.75
C GLY A 183 2.82 -22.88 14.33
N GLY A 184 1.91 -23.19 13.39
CA GLY A 184 1.94 -22.58 12.07
C GLY A 184 2.01 -21.06 12.18
N SER A 185 2.41 -20.39 11.11
CA SER A 185 2.61 -18.94 11.13
C SER A 185 1.34 -18.16 11.49
N GLY A 186 0.13 -18.73 11.35
CA GLY A 186 -1.15 -18.08 11.64
C GLY A 186 -1.87 -17.54 10.41
N SER A 187 -1.31 -17.71 9.21
CA SER A 187 -1.98 -17.32 7.95
C SER A 187 -3.06 -18.31 7.58
N VAL A 188 -4.14 -17.76 7.01
CA VAL A 188 -5.29 -18.50 6.49
C VAL A 188 -4.91 -19.32 5.26
N TYR A 189 -4.00 -18.81 4.43
CA TYR A 189 -3.54 -19.48 3.21
C TYR A 189 -2.26 -20.26 3.47
N ILE A 190 -2.29 -21.56 3.14
CA ILE A 190 -1.18 -22.47 3.36
C ILE A 190 -0.38 -22.59 2.05
N THR A 191 0.54 -21.65 1.82
CA THR A 191 1.39 -21.60 0.62
C THR A 191 2.87 -21.37 0.99
N PRO A 192 3.80 -21.83 0.13
CA PRO A 192 5.23 -21.59 0.31
C PRO A 192 5.69 -20.18 -0.11
N ASP A 193 4.77 -19.31 -0.52
CA ASP A 193 5.07 -18.19 -1.42
C ASP A 193 6.03 -17.16 -0.83
N SER A 194 6.00 -16.93 0.49
CA SER A 194 6.93 -15.99 1.12
C SER A 194 8.34 -16.53 1.35
N GLY A 195 8.62 -17.77 0.94
CA GLY A 195 9.94 -18.40 1.11
C GLY A 195 10.43 -18.46 2.56
N GLY A 196 9.51 -18.52 3.53
CA GLY A 196 9.81 -18.62 4.95
C GLY A 196 9.88 -17.29 5.71
N GLU A 197 9.68 -16.14 5.05
CA GLU A 197 9.68 -14.82 5.72
C GLU A 197 8.57 -14.64 6.76
N CYS A 198 7.41 -15.30 6.58
CA CYS A 198 6.30 -15.32 7.53
C CYS A 198 5.83 -13.93 8.02
N GLY A 199 5.93 -12.89 7.19
CA GLY A 199 5.55 -11.52 7.51
C GLY A 199 6.62 -10.71 8.26
N VAL A 200 7.69 -11.35 8.74
CA VAL A 200 8.68 -10.69 9.61
C VAL A 200 9.40 -9.56 8.89
N ALA A 201 9.87 -9.79 7.66
CA ALA A 201 10.54 -8.77 6.86
C ALA A 201 9.59 -7.60 6.56
N TYR A 202 8.37 -7.90 6.09
CA TYR A 202 7.34 -6.90 5.83
C TYR A 202 7.06 -6.00 7.03
N GLU A 203 6.76 -6.56 8.21
CA GLU A 203 6.45 -5.76 9.41
C GLU A 203 7.66 -4.99 9.95
N THR A 204 8.87 -5.46 9.64
CA THR A 204 10.11 -4.79 10.04
C THR A 204 10.40 -3.59 9.15
N TYR A 205 10.27 -3.77 7.82
CA TYR A 205 10.55 -2.73 6.84
C TYR A 205 9.40 -1.71 6.71
N PHE A 206 8.15 -2.13 6.85
CA PHE A 206 6.97 -1.28 6.71
C PHE A 206 6.18 -1.19 8.02
N ARG A 207 6.34 -0.08 8.75
CA ARG A 207 5.61 0.15 10.01
C ARG A 207 4.28 0.85 9.77
N MET A 208 3.32 0.11 9.24
CA MET A 208 1.95 0.61 9.03
C MET A 208 1.27 1.00 10.35
N PRO A 209 0.24 1.88 10.35
CA PRO A 209 -0.39 2.46 11.54
C PRO A 209 -1.26 1.47 12.35
N THR A 210 -0.75 0.27 12.59
CA THR A 210 -1.29 -0.75 13.49
C THR A 210 -0.53 -0.73 14.81
N THR A 211 -1.24 -0.96 15.91
CA THR A 211 -0.66 -1.03 17.27
C THR A 211 -0.30 -2.44 17.68
N ALA A 212 -0.75 -3.44 16.92
CA ALA A 212 -0.57 -4.85 17.25
C ALA A 212 0.40 -5.52 16.29
N LYS A 213 1.28 -6.36 16.84
CA LYS A 213 2.18 -7.24 16.09
C LYS A 213 1.39 -8.33 15.37
N ASP A 214 1.83 -8.74 14.19
CA ASP A 214 1.17 -9.76 13.37
C ASP A 214 -0.32 -9.43 13.10
N LYS A 215 -0.59 -8.12 12.96
CA LYS A 215 -1.92 -7.57 12.62
C LYS A 215 -1.75 -6.42 11.62
N PRO A 216 -1.32 -6.72 10.38
CA PRO A 216 -0.94 -5.71 9.39
C PRO A 216 -2.13 -4.96 8.76
N TRP A 217 -3.36 -5.20 9.23
CA TRP A 217 -4.53 -4.41 8.81
C TRP A 217 -4.65 -3.12 9.61
N TYR A 218 -5.12 -2.07 8.96
CA TYR A 218 -5.26 -0.75 9.57
C TYR A 218 -6.29 0.09 8.82
N SER A 219 -6.73 1.17 9.44
CA SER A 219 -7.45 2.25 8.77
C SER A 219 -6.71 3.57 8.92
N ILE A 220 -6.88 4.46 7.95
CA ILE A 220 -6.28 5.79 7.96
C ILE A 220 -7.15 6.79 7.21
N GLU A 221 -7.24 8.00 7.75
CA GLU A 221 -7.90 9.13 7.11
C GLU A 221 -6.88 9.97 6.33
N GLN A 222 -7.11 10.19 5.03
CA GLN A 222 -6.36 11.16 4.24
C GLN A 222 -7.33 11.97 3.37
N GLY A 223 -7.27 13.30 3.49
CA GLY A 223 -8.20 14.18 2.78
C GLY A 223 -9.66 13.77 2.99
N PRO A 224 -10.47 13.59 1.93
CA PRO A 224 -11.86 13.20 2.04
C PRO A 224 -12.09 11.68 2.13
N VAL A 225 -11.03 10.87 2.15
CA VAL A 225 -11.11 9.41 2.04
C VAL A 225 -10.74 8.74 3.36
N HIS A 226 -11.64 7.86 3.82
CA HIS A 226 -11.34 6.83 4.81
C HIS A 226 -10.80 5.59 4.08
N PHE A 227 -9.56 5.21 4.36
CA PHE A 227 -8.98 3.98 3.83
C PHE A 227 -9.08 2.86 4.86
N THR A 228 -9.62 1.72 4.44
CA THR A 228 -9.56 0.46 5.18
C THR A 228 -8.62 -0.48 4.43
N VAL A 229 -7.47 -0.79 5.00
CA VAL A 229 -6.50 -1.74 4.44
C VAL A 229 -6.68 -3.07 5.15
N ILE A 230 -7.17 -4.05 4.40
CA ILE A 230 -7.41 -5.41 4.90
C ILE A 230 -6.21 -6.29 4.57
N SER A 231 -5.91 -7.25 5.46
CA SER A 231 -4.96 -8.31 5.16
C SER A 231 -5.72 -9.47 4.57
N THR A 232 -5.35 -9.86 3.35
CA THR A 232 -5.96 -11.03 2.73
C THR A 232 -5.52 -12.34 3.39
N GLU A 233 -4.38 -12.33 4.05
CA GLU A 233 -3.78 -13.53 4.61
C GLU A 233 -4.36 -13.93 5.98
N HIS A 234 -5.36 -13.20 6.46
CA HIS A 234 -6.02 -13.37 7.76
C HIS A 234 -7.55 -13.41 7.64
N ASP A 235 -8.24 -13.85 8.69
CA ASP A 235 -9.69 -14.07 8.68
C ASP A 235 -10.53 -12.78 8.53
N TRP A 236 -11.34 -12.71 7.48
CA TRP A 236 -12.11 -11.53 7.06
C TRP A 236 -13.66 -11.73 7.01
N ARG A 237 -14.22 -12.73 7.72
CA ARG A 237 -15.63 -13.19 7.62
C ARG A 237 -16.75 -12.10 7.66
N PRO A 238 -17.98 -12.42 7.17
CA PRO A 238 -19.11 -11.49 7.04
C PRO A 238 -19.44 -10.70 8.32
N ASN A 239 -19.82 -9.42 8.15
CA ASN A 239 -19.96 -8.32 9.14
C ASN A 239 -18.75 -7.36 9.26
N SER A 240 -17.81 -7.41 8.31
CA SER A 240 -16.83 -6.34 8.12
C SER A 240 -17.50 -5.03 7.66
N GLU A 241 -16.82 -3.91 7.87
CA GLU A 241 -17.28 -2.58 7.43
C GLU A 241 -17.55 -2.56 5.91
N GLN A 242 -18.57 -1.80 5.51
CA GLN A 242 -18.99 -1.65 4.11
C GLN A 242 -18.10 -0.62 3.41
N VAL A 243 -17.60 -0.93 2.21
CA VAL A 243 -16.69 -0.06 1.43
C VAL A 243 -17.35 0.43 0.13
N ASP A 244 -17.00 1.63 -0.32
CA ASP A 244 -17.48 2.18 -1.60
C ASP A 244 -16.69 1.64 -2.80
N LEU A 245 -15.38 1.48 -2.64
CA LEU A 245 -14.43 1.03 -3.64
C LEU A 245 -13.47 0.03 -3.00
N ALA A 246 -13.32 -1.13 -3.63
CA ALA A 246 -12.39 -2.17 -3.19
C ALA A 246 -11.28 -2.35 -4.24
N LEU A 247 -10.03 -2.15 -3.80
CA LEU A 247 -8.83 -2.30 -4.63
C LEU A 247 -8.12 -3.60 -4.29
N TRP A 248 -7.70 -4.36 -5.31
CA TRP A 248 -7.10 -5.68 -5.17
C TRP A 248 -5.82 -5.78 -6.01
N GLY A 249 -4.77 -6.39 -5.46
CA GLY A 249 -3.59 -6.83 -6.21
C GLY A 249 -3.72 -8.29 -6.64
N HIS A 250 -2.61 -9.04 -6.58
CA HIS A 250 -2.46 -10.48 -6.78
C HIS A 250 -2.67 -10.98 -8.21
N VAL A 251 -3.72 -10.53 -8.90
CA VAL A 251 -3.93 -10.85 -10.32
C VAL A 251 -3.22 -9.81 -11.16
N HIS A 252 -2.28 -10.24 -12.00
CA HIS A 252 -1.31 -9.36 -12.67
C HIS A 252 -1.89 -8.69 -13.92
N SER A 253 -2.96 -7.93 -13.73
CA SER A 253 -3.66 -7.20 -14.77
C SER A 253 -4.47 -6.05 -14.16
N TYR A 254 -5.06 -5.23 -15.02
CA TYR A 254 -6.09 -4.28 -14.61
C TYR A 254 -7.47 -4.82 -14.99
N GLU A 255 -8.37 -4.87 -14.02
CA GLU A 255 -9.79 -5.18 -14.27
C GLU A 255 -10.69 -4.30 -13.40
N ARG A 256 -11.79 -3.79 -13.97
CA ARG A 256 -12.77 -3.03 -13.21
C ARG A 256 -14.18 -3.56 -13.44
N THR A 257 -14.94 -3.60 -12.34
CA THR A 257 -16.32 -4.07 -12.34
C THR A 257 -17.35 -2.95 -12.46
N CYS A 258 -18.61 -3.32 -12.71
CA CYS A 258 -19.75 -2.49 -12.32
C CYS A 258 -19.83 -2.38 -10.79
N ALA A 259 -20.70 -1.52 -10.25
CA ALA A 259 -21.07 -1.62 -8.84
C ALA A 259 -21.79 -2.96 -8.65
N VAL A 260 -21.18 -3.92 -7.96
CA VAL A 260 -21.57 -5.35 -8.02
C VAL A 260 -21.86 -5.90 -6.63
N TYR A 261 -22.99 -6.60 -6.49
CA TYR A 261 -23.34 -7.32 -5.28
C TYR A 261 -23.94 -8.67 -5.62
N GLN A 262 -23.43 -9.74 -5.00
CA GLN A 262 -23.83 -11.13 -5.27
C GLN A 262 -23.78 -11.47 -6.77
N ASN A 263 -22.68 -11.11 -7.46
CA ASN A 263 -22.48 -11.31 -8.90
C ASN A 263 -23.47 -10.58 -9.83
N HIS A 264 -24.27 -9.65 -9.30
CA HIS A 264 -25.20 -8.85 -10.08
C HIS A 264 -24.82 -7.37 -10.04
N CYS A 265 -24.78 -6.74 -11.22
CA CYS A 265 -24.61 -5.28 -11.30
C CYS A 265 -25.81 -4.58 -10.66
N LYS A 266 -25.52 -3.72 -9.68
CA LYS A 266 -26.46 -2.81 -9.03
C LYS A 266 -26.34 -1.39 -9.57
N GLY A 267 -25.20 -1.04 -10.17
CA GLY A 267 -24.99 0.21 -10.89
C GLY A 267 -23.99 0.06 -12.03
N ILE A 268 -24.30 0.64 -13.18
CA ILE A 268 -23.42 0.70 -14.36
C ILE A 268 -22.89 2.13 -14.47
N PRO A 269 -21.57 2.33 -14.71
CA PRO A 269 -21.01 3.67 -14.86
C PRO A 269 -21.54 4.37 -16.11
N THR A 270 -21.62 5.69 -16.05
CA THR A 270 -21.81 6.56 -17.23
C THR A 270 -20.48 7.14 -17.65
N LYS A 271 -20.30 7.45 -18.93
CA LYS A 271 -19.11 8.19 -19.38
C LYS A 271 -19.31 9.69 -19.22
N ASP A 272 -18.31 10.39 -18.70
CA ASP A 272 -18.26 11.84 -18.75
C ASP A 272 -17.82 12.36 -20.12
N ALA A 273 -17.67 13.68 -20.24
CA ALA A 273 -17.28 14.35 -21.48
C ALA A 273 -15.90 13.92 -22.01
N ASP A 274 -15.02 13.47 -21.12
CA ASP A 274 -13.67 13.01 -21.43
C ASP A 274 -13.61 11.49 -21.67
N GLY A 275 -14.76 10.80 -21.59
CA GLY A 275 -14.88 9.36 -21.78
C GLY A 275 -14.55 8.53 -20.53
N THR A 276 -14.34 9.18 -19.40
CA THR A 276 -14.03 8.55 -18.11
C THR A 276 -15.29 7.96 -17.49
N ASP A 277 -15.19 6.75 -16.96
CA ASP A 277 -16.31 6.11 -16.27
C ASP A 277 -16.58 6.79 -14.94
N THR A 278 -17.82 7.21 -14.75
CA THR A 278 -18.33 7.93 -13.57
C THR A 278 -19.44 7.12 -12.92
N TYR A 279 -19.40 7.04 -11.60
CA TYR A 279 -20.39 6.33 -10.80
C TYR A 279 -21.13 7.35 -9.91
N ASP A 280 -22.45 7.36 -9.99
CA ASP A 280 -23.28 8.20 -9.13
C ASP A 280 -23.44 7.54 -7.76
N HIS A 281 -22.73 8.08 -6.77
CA HIS A 281 -22.77 7.58 -5.39
C HIS A 281 -23.83 8.26 -4.51
N ARG A 282 -24.69 9.13 -5.08
CA ARG A 282 -25.82 9.73 -4.32
C ARG A 282 -26.82 8.69 -3.83
N ASN A 283 -26.90 7.55 -4.52
CA ASN A 283 -27.68 6.40 -4.13
C ASN A 283 -26.80 5.14 -4.20
N TYR A 284 -25.91 5.00 -3.22
CA TYR A 284 -25.01 3.86 -3.11
C TYR A 284 -25.81 2.54 -3.17
N SER A 285 -25.34 1.62 -4.01
CA SER A 285 -26.05 0.37 -4.28
C SER A 285 -25.20 -0.88 -4.10
N ALA A 286 -23.89 -0.78 -4.34
CA ALA A 286 -22.89 -1.83 -4.20
C ALA A 286 -21.48 -1.24 -4.39
N PRO A 287 -20.41 -1.90 -3.90
CA PRO A 287 -19.05 -1.48 -4.16
C PRO A 287 -18.66 -1.67 -5.63
N VAL A 288 -17.72 -0.86 -6.09
CA VAL A 288 -16.94 -1.11 -7.32
C VAL A 288 -15.67 -1.86 -6.92
N HIS A 289 -15.34 -2.94 -7.63
CA HIS A 289 -14.09 -3.68 -7.44
C HIS A 289 -13.12 -3.35 -8.58
N VAL A 290 -11.86 -3.12 -8.23
CA VAL A 290 -10.79 -2.85 -9.19
C VAL A 290 -9.57 -3.70 -8.84
N ILE A 291 -9.12 -4.50 -9.81
CA ILE A 291 -7.85 -5.21 -9.78
C ILE A 291 -6.78 -4.26 -10.36
N ILE A 292 -5.69 -4.08 -9.62
CA ILE A 292 -4.57 -3.19 -9.94
C ILE A 292 -3.20 -3.88 -9.69
N GLY A 293 -3.12 -5.19 -9.89
CA GLY A 293 -1.90 -6.00 -9.67
C GLY A 293 -0.88 -5.98 -10.82
N MET A 294 -0.94 -4.99 -11.70
CA MET A 294 -0.15 -4.94 -12.93
C MET A 294 1.15 -4.13 -12.81
N ALA A 295 1.74 -3.98 -11.62
CA ALA A 295 2.85 -3.04 -11.46
C ALA A 295 4.22 -3.58 -11.89
N GLY A 296 4.43 -4.88 -11.97
CA GLY A 296 5.73 -5.38 -12.42
C GLY A 296 5.87 -6.87 -12.64
N PHE A 297 5.08 -7.70 -11.95
CA PHE A 297 5.11 -9.14 -12.17
C PHE A 297 4.54 -9.56 -13.54
N ALA A 298 4.91 -10.74 -14.02
CA ALA A 298 4.45 -11.26 -15.30
C ALA A 298 2.92 -11.17 -15.47
N LEU A 299 2.50 -10.48 -16.54
CA LEU A 299 1.09 -10.15 -16.79
C LEU A 299 0.23 -11.40 -17.03
N ASP A 300 -0.94 -11.40 -16.42
CA ASP A 300 -1.93 -12.47 -16.56
C ASP A 300 -2.75 -12.34 -17.84
N LYS A 301 -3.21 -13.50 -18.33
CA LYS A 301 -4.19 -13.59 -19.41
C LYS A 301 -5.59 -13.63 -18.83
N PHE A 302 -6.50 -12.91 -19.49
CA PHE A 302 -7.91 -12.95 -19.10
C PHE A 302 -8.60 -14.26 -19.52
N PRO A 303 -9.53 -14.78 -18.71
CA PRO A 303 -10.38 -15.88 -19.12
C PRO A 303 -11.31 -15.47 -20.27
N SER A 304 -11.63 -16.43 -21.13
CA SER A 304 -12.46 -16.23 -22.33
C SER A 304 -13.94 -15.97 -21.98
N ILE A 305 -14.38 -16.42 -20.82
CA ILE A 305 -15.74 -16.22 -20.30
C ILE A 305 -15.63 -15.52 -18.95
N VAL A 306 -16.28 -14.36 -18.83
CA VAL A 306 -16.36 -13.60 -17.59
C VAL A 306 -17.81 -13.23 -17.31
N GLY A 307 -18.11 -12.96 -16.04
CA GLY A 307 -19.43 -12.46 -15.65
C GLY A 307 -19.71 -11.10 -16.28
N SER A 308 -20.99 -10.78 -16.45
CA SER A 308 -21.43 -9.47 -16.99
C SER A 308 -21.02 -8.27 -16.14
N TRP A 309 -20.50 -8.52 -14.94
CA TRP A 309 -19.97 -7.50 -14.04
C TRP A 309 -18.58 -7.01 -14.43
N SER A 310 -17.82 -7.73 -15.26
CA SER A 310 -16.50 -7.31 -15.76
C SER A 310 -16.66 -6.30 -16.90
N LEU A 311 -16.20 -5.07 -16.70
CA LEU A 311 -16.43 -3.96 -17.65
C LEU A 311 -15.19 -3.62 -18.47
N VAL A 312 -14.03 -3.52 -17.82
CA VAL A 312 -12.76 -3.14 -18.47
C VAL A 312 -11.67 -4.08 -18.02
N ARG A 313 -10.86 -4.54 -18.97
CA ARG A 313 -9.76 -5.48 -18.77
C ARG A 313 -8.56 -5.03 -19.60
N ILE A 314 -7.42 -4.79 -18.96
CA ILE A 314 -6.18 -4.34 -19.62
C ILE A 314 -5.03 -5.21 -19.08
N SER A 315 -4.23 -5.77 -19.99
CA SER A 315 -3.05 -6.58 -19.64
C SER A 315 -1.80 -5.83 -20.10
N GLU A 316 -1.47 -4.78 -19.35
CA GLU A 316 -0.31 -3.92 -19.55
C GLU A 316 0.20 -3.46 -18.18
N PHE A 317 1.50 -3.18 -18.07
CA PHE A 317 2.08 -2.68 -16.84
C PHE A 317 1.60 -1.27 -16.50
N GLY A 318 1.30 -1.01 -15.23
CA GLY A 318 0.87 0.31 -14.80
C GLY A 318 0.47 0.42 -13.33
N TYR A 319 -0.11 1.57 -13.01
CA TYR A 319 -0.67 1.90 -11.70
C TYR A 319 -1.95 2.71 -11.90
N ALA A 320 -2.82 2.72 -10.90
CA ALA A 320 -4.04 3.52 -10.92
C ALA A 320 -3.83 4.88 -10.24
N ARG A 321 -4.47 5.91 -10.79
CA ARG A 321 -4.50 7.27 -10.24
C ARG A 321 -5.90 7.55 -9.71
N PHE A 322 -5.96 8.11 -8.51
CA PHE A 322 -7.21 8.47 -7.88
C PHE A 322 -7.18 9.93 -7.47
N TYR A 323 -8.31 10.59 -7.70
CA TYR A 323 -8.58 11.94 -7.25
C TYR A 323 -9.92 11.93 -6.52
N ALA A 324 -9.89 12.27 -5.24
CA ALA A 324 -11.07 12.39 -4.41
C ALA A 324 -11.28 13.86 -4.05
N ASP A 325 -12.52 14.34 -4.16
CA ASP A 325 -12.89 15.73 -3.91
C ASP A 325 -14.29 15.79 -3.28
N LYS A 326 -14.46 16.55 -2.19
CA LYS A 326 -15.79 16.81 -1.59
C LYS A 326 -16.62 17.82 -2.40
N GLY A 327 -16.00 18.54 -3.33
CA GLY A 327 -16.48 19.77 -3.94
C GLY A 327 -16.85 19.69 -5.42
N ARG A 328 -17.82 18.85 -5.82
CA ARG A 328 -18.71 19.11 -6.99
C ARG A 328 -20.12 18.54 -6.81
N GLY A 329 -20.81 18.99 -5.77
CA GLY A 329 -22.26 19.17 -5.87
C GLY A 329 -22.53 20.30 -6.84
N LYS A 330 -22.63 20.02 -8.15
CA LYS A 330 -23.23 20.97 -9.10
C LYS A 330 -24.73 21.08 -8.75
N GLY A 331 -25.06 22.04 -7.89
CA GLY A 331 -26.35 22.75 -7.91
C GLY A 331 -26.25 23.92 -8.87
#